data_AF-A0A4R1B1A5-F1
#
_entry.id   AF-A0A4R1B1A5-F1
#
_cell.length_a   1.000
_cell.length_b   1.000
_cell.length_c   1.000
_cell.angle_alpha   90.00
_cell.angle_beta   90.00
_cell.angle_gamma   90.00
#
_symmetry.space_group_name_H-M   'P 1'
#
loop_
_entity.id
_entity.type
_entity.pdbx_description
1 polymer ?
#
loop_
_entity_poly.entity_id
_entity_poly.type
_entity_poly.pdbx_seq_one_letter_code
_entity_poly.pdbx_strand_id
1 'polypeptide(L)'
;MKRSAFTLAILAALGAAGLCASGPAAAWERQRSGSYVGAAGQEGTFETVRERARGQAKRTRSWQNRNGEGSATTVRQRDPGAGTASRQRDVVRANGSEVHAGSQASRNEDGSISVDGSRTGATGHSTDVAREISRTEDGSLAVSSSYGRDDGKSLDVARTVTKTDGGRTATGSYSTGSGAAGSFATSAGPTDQGRARATTVTGPDGRTYQHAVDWQRDGNSATRTATATGPDGNGASRTGSVTVETP
;
A
#
# COMPACT_ATOMS: atom_id res chain seq x y z
N MET A 1 4.56 -28.38 -8.34
CA MET A 1 5.05 -27.00 -8.57
C MET A 1 4.24 -26.02 -7.73
N LYS A 2 4.82 -25.48 -6.65
CA LYS A 2 4.13 -24.51 -5.79
C LYS A 2 4.06 -23.17 -6.54
N ARG A 3 2.89 -22.81 -7.05
CA ARG A 3 2.63 -21.45 -7.52
C ARG A 3 2.66 -20.55 -6.29
N SER A 4 3.82 -19.92 -6.04
CA SER A 4 3.92 -18.83 -5.07
C SER A 4 2.93 -17.76 -5.51
N ALA A 5 1.79 -17.69 -4.84
CA ALA A 5 0.83 -16.63 -5.02
C ALA A 5 1.53 -15.33 -4.61
N PHE A 6 2.14 -14.67 -5.60
CA PHE A 6 2.67 -13.33 -5.48
C PHE A 6 1.48 -12.43 -5.18
N THR A 7 1.17 -12.29 -3.90
CA THR A 7 0.31 -11.22 -3.43
C THR A 7 1.15 -9.96 -3.62
N LEU A 8 1.05 -9.38 -4.82
CA LEU A 8 1.55 -8.06 -5.13
C LEU A 8 0.81 -7.14 -4.16
N ALA A 9 1.43 -6.86 -3.02
CA ALA A 9 0.98 -5.82 -2.12
C ALA A 9 1.22 -4.53 -2.91
N ILE A 10 0.23 -4.17 -3.73
CA ILE A 10 0.05 -2.82 -4.26
C ILE A 10 0.01 -1.97 -3.00
N LEU A 11 1.18 -1.44 -2.64
CA LEU A 11 1.30 -0.47 -1.59
C LEU A 11 0.46 0.70 -2.09
N ALA A 12 -0.77 0.77 -1.61
CA ALA A 12 -1.66 1.90 -1.77
C ALA A 12 -0.99 3.07 -1.03
N ALA A 13 0.00 3.67 -1.69
CA ALA A 13 0.60 4.92 -1.32
C ALA A 13 -0.40 5.99 -1.75
N LEU A 14 -1.10 6.45 -0.71
CA LEU A 14 -1.56 7.80 -0.47
C LEU A 14 -2.25 8.54 -1.61
N GLY A 15 -3.45 9.01 -1.28
CA GLY A 15 -4.12 10.02 -2.06
C GLY A 15 -3.22 11.21 -2.32
N ALA A 16 -3.33 11.72 -3.53
CA ALA A 16 -3.37 13.15 -3.78
C ALA A 16 -4.44 13.76 -2.85
N ALA A 17 -4.07 13.93 -1.58
CA ALA A 17 -4.84 14.69 -0.62
C ALA A 17 -4.67 16.15 -1.02
N GLY A 18 -5.79 16.85 -1.11
CA GLY A 18 -5.83 18.27 -1.42
C GLY A 18 -4.81 19.05 -0.60
N LEU A 19 -4.30 20.12 -1.21
CA LEU A 19 -3.68 21.24 -0.52
C LEU A 19 -4.73 21.89 0.40
N CYS A 20 -5.14 21.21 1.46
CA CYS A 20 -5.80 21.87 2.58
C CYS A 20 -4.69 22.57 3.35
N ALA A 21 -4.75 23.90 3.39
CA ALA A 21 -3.88 24.74 4.20
C ALA A 21 -3.94 24.27 5.67
N SER A 22 -2.93 23.54 6.11
CA SER A 22 -2.77 23.20 7.52
C SER A 22 -2.24 24.44 8.23
N GLY A 23 -3.02 24.99 9.16
CA GLY A 23 -2.52 25.96 10.14
C GLY A 23 -1.29 25.43 10.91
N PRO A 24 -0.63 26.27 11.72
CA PRO A 24 0.59 25.89 12.43
C PRO A 24 0.33 24.67 13.31
N ALA A 25 0.83 23.50 12.90
CA ALA A 25 0.78 22.31 13.71
C ALA A 25 1.86 22.45 14.80
N ALA A 26 1.43 22.65 16.06
CA ALA A 26 2.33 22.60 17.20
C ALA A 26 3.06 21.25 17.21
N ALA A 27 4.36 21.29 17.51
CA ALA A 27 5.11 20.06 17.71
C ALA A 27 4.54 19.31 18.93
N TRP A 28 4.34 18.01 18.81
CA TRP A 28 3.81 17.20 19.91
C TRP A 28 4.34 15.77 19.88
N GLU A 29 4.31 15.16 21.06
CA GLU A 29 4.64 13.76 21.27
C GLU A 29 3.43 12.99 21.82
N ARG A 30 3.22 11.76 21.35
CA ARG A 30 2.22 10.85 21.91
C ARG A 30 2.78 9.44 22.01
N GLN A 31 2.71 8.90 23.22
CA GLN A 31 3.00 7.52 23.53
C GLN A 31 1.71 6.72 23.67
N ARG A 32 1.73 5.44 23.27
CA ARG A 32 0.67 4.46 23.50
C ARG A 32 1.30 3.09 23.73
N SER A 33 0.78 2.32 24.67
CA SER A 33 1.11 0.90 24.86
C SER A 33 -0.16 0.06 24.88
N GLY A 34 -0.04 -1.25 24.73
CA GLY A 34 -1.15 -2.18 24.83
C GLY A 34 -0.78 -3.62 24.48
N SER A 35 -1.75 -4.51 24.58
CA SER A 35 -1.63 -5.93 24.19
C SER A 35 -2.37 -6.21 22.88
N TYR A 36 -2.05 -7.31 22.21
CA TYR A 36 -2.75 -7.77 21.02
C TYR A 36 -2.81 -9.31 20.99
N VAL A 37 -3.84 -9.83 20.32
CA VAL A 37 -3.96 -11.24 19.96
C VAL A 37 -4.05 -11.33 18.43
N GLY A 38 -3.12 -12.06 17.81
CA GLY A 38 -3.06 -12.28 16.38
C GLY A 38 -4.01 -13.37 15.91
N ALA A 39 -4.26 -13.44 14.59
CA ALA A 39 -5.18 -14.41 13.99
C ALA A 39 -4.86 -15.89 14.26
N ALA A 40 -3.62 -16.21 14.66
CA ALA A 40 -3.18 -17.55 15.04
C ALA A 40 -3.13 -17.76 16.57
N GLY A 41 -3.85 -16.92 17.33
CA GLY A 41 -3.83 -16.93 18.81
C GLY A 41 -2.51 -16.44 19.41
N GLN A 42 -1.66 -15.78 18.62
CA GLN A 42 -0.37 -15.28 19.11
C GLN A 42 -0.58 -13.98 19.89
N GLU A 43 -0.21 -13.98 21.15
CA GLU A 43 -0.32 -12.81 22.01
C GLU A 43 0.99 -12.02 22.06
N GLY A 44 0.88 -10.73 22.36
CA GLY A 44 2.04 -9.88 22.59
C GLY A 44 1.67 -8.50 23.10
N THR A 45 2.69 -7.75 23.49
CA THR A 45 2.58 -6.34 23.89
C THR A 45 3.23 -5.45 22.84
N PHE A 46 2.85 -4.18 22.82
CA PHE A 46 3.51 -3.18 22.00
C PHE A 46 3.57 -1.84 22.72
N GLU A 47 4.53 -1.04 22.29
CA GLU A 47 4.63 0.36 22.62
C GLU A 47 4.84 1.16 21.33
N THR A 48 4.31 2.38 21.28
CA THR A 48 4.43 3.27 20.13
C THR A 48 4.61 4.70 20.59
N VAL A 49 5.72 5.31 20.19
CA VAL A 49 5.99 6.74 20.36
C VAL A 49 5.81 7.42 19.00
N ARG A 50 5.11 8.56 19.00
CA ARG A 50 4.92 9.40 17.81
C ARG A 50 5.34 10.81 18.13
N GLU A 51 6.31 11.30 17.37
CA GLU A 51 6.74 12.68 17.38
C GLU A 51 6.22 13.34 16.10
N ARG A 52 5.68 14.54 16.22
CA ARG A 52 5.31 15.38 15.08
C ARG A 52 5.88 16.76 15.24
N ALA A 53 6.40 17.28 14.15
CA ALA A 53 6.79 18.68 13.98
C ALA A 53 6.24 19.19 12.64
N ARG A 54 6.41 20.48 12.35
CA ARG A 54 6.04 21.04 11.05
C ARG A 54 6.82 20.33 9.95
N GLY A 55 6.10 19.71 9.00
CA GLY A 55 6.72 18.99 7.89
C GLY A 55 7.35 17.64 8.25
N GLN A 56 7.38 17.22 9.51
CA GLN A 56 8.02 15.96 9.91
C GLN A 56 7.14 15.13 10.85
N ALA A 57 7.20 13.81 10.68
CA ALA A 57 6.63 12.88 11.64
C ALA A 57 7.54 11.67 11.80
N LYS A 58 7.84 11.31 13.05
CA LYS A 58 8.54 10.08 13.41
C LYS A 58 7.61 9.19 14.22
N ARG A 59 7.64 7.90 13.94
CA ARG A 59 6.95 6.89 14.73
C ARG A 59 7.88 5.73 15.00
N THR A 60 8.13 5.47 16.27
CA THR A 60 8.84 4.27 16.73
C THR A 60 7.80 3.33 17.34
N ARG A 61 7.90 2.04 17.02
CA ARG A 61 7.09 0.99 17.64
C ARG A 61 8.01 -0.13 18.07
N SER A 62 7.91 -0.57 19.32
CA SER A 62 8.46 -1.83 19.80
C SER A 62 7.32 -2.81 20.07
N TRP A 63 7.62 -4.11 20.03
CA TRP A 63 6.69 -5.15 20.44
C TRP A 63 7.44 -6.35 20.99
N GLN A 64 6.76 -7.13 21.83
CA GLN A 64 7.24 -8.40 22.35
C GLN A 64 6.15 -9.45 22.13
N ASN A 65 6.53 -10.64 21.68
CA ASN A 65 5.65 -11.80 21.58
C ASN A 65 6.44 -13.09 21.81
N ARG A 66 5.79 -14.25 21.66
CA ARG A 66 6.42 -15.57 21.83
C ARG A 66 7.66 -15.81 20.95
N ASN A 67 7.82 -15.07 19.86
CA ASN A 67 8.97 -15.19 18.96
C ASN A 67 10.11 -14.23 19.32
N GLY A 68 9.95 -13.40 20.37
CA GLY A 68 10.91 -12.42 20.86
C GLY A 68 10.48 -10.96 20.62
N GLU A 69 11.45 -10.05 20.71
CA GLU A 69 11.24 -8.60 20.63
C GLU A 69 11.50 -8.06 19.22
N GLY A 70 10.74 -7.07 18.78
CA GLY A 70 11.02 -6.39 17.51
C GLY A 70 10.71 -4.91 17.57
N SER A 71 11.23 -4.18 16.59
CA SER A 71 11.05 -2.74 16.49
C SER A 71 10.80 -2.29 15.05
N ALA A 72 10.13 -1.14 14.92
CA ALA A 72 9.91 -0.49 13.64
C ALA A 72 9.95 1.02 13.81
N THR A 73 10.81 1.68 13.04
CA THR A 73 10.89 3.13 12.95
C THR A 73 10.33 3.58 11.61
N THR A 74 9.56 4.66 11.60
CA THR A 74 9.11 5.31 10.38
C THR A 74 9.35 6.79 10.51
N VAL A 75 10.11 7.36 9.58
CA VAL A 75 10.30 8.81 9.44
C VAL A 75 9.59 9.28 8.19
N ARG A 76 8.92 10.42 8.27
CA ARG A 76 8.33 11.12 7.14
C ARG A 76 8.78 12.56 7.19
N GLN A 77 9.20 13.09 6.06
CA GLN A 77 9.46 14.51 5.88
C GLN A 77 8.65 15.02 4.70
N ARG A 78 8.27 16.29 4.76
CA ARG A 78 7.53 17.00 3.73
C ARG A 78 7.99 18.44 3.76
N ASP A 79 8.46 18.90 2.61
CA ASP A 79 8.72 20.31 2.37
C ASP A 79 7.70 20.81 1.33
N PRO A 80 6.64 21.51 1.78
CA PRO A 80 5.65 22.07 0.86
C PRO A 80 6.22 23.14 -0.07
N GLY A 81 7.26 23.87 0.37
CA GLY A 81 7.88 24.93 -0.41
C GLY A 81 8.71 24.37 -1.55
N ALA A 82 9.49 23.32 -1.27
CA ALA A 82 10.23 22.57 -2.30
C ALA A 82 9.35 21.59 -3.10
N GLY A 83 8.09 21.38 -2.70
CA GLY A 83 7.21 20.40 -3.34
C GLY A 83 7.67 18.95 -3.16
N THR A 84 8.45 18.65 -2.11
CA THR A 84 9.01 17.31 -1.87
C THR A 84 8.40 16.61 -0.65
N ALA A 85 8.45 15.29 -0.66
CA ALA A 85 8.12 14.46 0.49
C ALA A 85 8.99 13.20 0.51
N SER A 86 9.37 12.74 1.69
CA SER A 86 10.12 11.50 1.86
C SER A 86 9.51 10.63 2.95
N ARG A 87 9.78 9.33 2.86
CA ARG A 87 9.44 8.35 3.87
C ARG A 87 10.54 7.32 3.97
N GLN A 88 10.99 7.08 5.18
CA GLN A 88 11.86 5.95 5.53
C GLN A 88 11.15 5.04 6.52
N ARG A 89 11.38 3.74 6.41
CA ARG A 89 10.93 2.75 7.36
C ARG A 89 11.99 1.67 7.53
N ASP A 90 12.34 1.44 8.77
CA ASP A 90 13.25 0.38 9.20
C ASP A 90 12.49 -0.53 10.16
N VAL A 91 12.70 -1.84 10.04
CA VAL A 91 12.06 -2.85 10.89
C VAL A 91 13.09 -3.89 11.25
N VAL A 92 13.27 -4.12 12.56
CA VAL A 92 14.06 -5.23 13.09
C VAL A 92 13.09 -6.23 13.69
N ARG A 93 13.15 -7.49 13.25
CA ARG A 93 12.31 -8.56 13.77
C ARG A 93 13.01 -9.28 14.91
N ALA A 94 12.23 -10.09 15.63
CA ALA A 94 12.73 -10.88 16.75
C ALA A 94 13.80 -11.92 16.42
N ASN A 95 13.86 -12.35 15.16
CA ASN A 95 14.95 -13.20 14.67
C ASN A 95 16.17 -12.41 14.16
N GLY A 96 16.26 -11.11 14.47
CA GLY A 96 17.32 -10.20 13.99
C GLY A 96 17.19 -9.79 12.52
N SER A 97 16.25 -10.33 11.76
CA SER A 97 16.11 -9.96 10.34
C SER A 97 15.58 -8.54 10.16
N GLU A 98 16.15 -7.84 9.19
CA GLU A 98 15.87 -6.42 8.95
C GLU A 98 15.03 -6.21 7.68
N VAL A 99 14.21 -5.17 7.65
CA VAL A 99 13.49 -4.72 6.46
C VAL A 99 13.63 -3.21 6.37
N HIS A 100 14.18 -2.74 5.26
CA HIS A 100 14.34 -1.33 4.96
C HIS A 100 13.42 -0.94 3.81
N ALA A 101 12.84 0.25 3.89
CA ALA A 101 12.08 0.82 2.78
C ALA A 101 12.18 2.34 2.79
N GLY A 102 12.58 2.91 1.65
CA GLY A 102 12.67 4.35 1.43
C GLY A 102 11.79 4.77 0.26
N SER A 103 11.30 6.00 0.28
CA SER A 103 10.75 6.65 -0.90
C SER A 103 10.90 8.16 -0.80
N GLN A 104 11.15 8.80 -1.94
CA GLN A 104 11.12 10.24 -2.13
C GLN A 104 10.11 10.57 -3.23
N ALA A 105 9.48 11.73 -3.11
CA ALA A 105 8.56 12.27 -4.09
C ALA A 105 8.87 13.74 -4.30
N SER A 106 8.77 14.19 -5.55
CA SER A 106 8.96 15.58 -5.97
C SER A 106 7.85 15.99 -6.92
N ARG A 107 7.45 17.26 -6.84
CA ARG A 107 6.62 17.90 -7.86
C ARG A 107 7.52 18.42 -8.98
N ASN A 108 7.17 18.11 -10.21
CA ASN A 108 7.87 18.56 -11.40
C ASN A 108 7.32 19.93 -11.87
N GLU A 109 8.03 20.58 -12.79
CA GLU A 109 7.66 21.91 -13.30
C GLU A 109 6.30 21.92 -14.02
N ASP A 110 5.98 20.83 -14.71
CA ASP A 110 4.71 20.60 -15.40
C ASP A 110 3.54 20.26 -14.43
N GLY A 111 3.81 20.21 -13.12
CA GLY A 111 2.85 19.87 -12.09
C GLY A 111 2.63 18.37 -11.87
N SER A 112 3.30 17.50 -12.63
CA SER A 112 3.35 16.06 -12.36
C SER A 112 4.14 15.75 -11.09
N ILE A 113 4.08 14.49 -10.64
CA ILE A 113 4.76 14.02 -9.43
C ILE A 113 5.60 12.80 -9.79
N SER A 114 6.90 12.89 -9.52
CA SER A 114 7.83 11.76 -9.55
C SER A 114 7.97 11.15 -8.16
N VAL A 115 8.07 9.83 -8.10
CA VAL A 115 8.27 9.06 -6.87
C VAL A 115 9.30 7.97 -7.12
N ASP A 116 10.40 8.04 -6.39
CA ASP A 116 11.42 6.99 -6.36
C ASP A 116 11.42 6.31 -5.00
N GLY A 117 11.68 5.01 -4.97
CA GLY A 117 11.77 4.29 -3.72
C GLY A 117 12.41 2.94 -3.87
N SER A 118 12.80 2.38 -2.73
CA SER A 118 13.41 1.06 -2.66
C SER A 118 12.89 0.32 -1.44
N ARG A 119 12.93 -1.00 -1.50
CA ARG A 119 12.63 -1.87 -0.37
C ARG A 119 13.54 -3.08 -0.38
N THR A 120 14.24 -3.29 0.72
CA THR A 120 15.01 -4.51 0.99
C THR A 120 14.26 -5.36 2.00
N GLY A 121 13.93 -6.60 1.61
CA GLY A 121 13.29 -7.57 2.47
C GLY A 121 14.27 -8.25 3.44
N ALA A 122 13.72 -9.00 4.39
CA ALA A 122 14.50 -9.76 5.37
C ALA A 122 15.34 -10.91 4.80
N THR A 123 15.11 -11.24 3.53
CA THR A 123 15.94 -12.19 2.79
C THR A 123 17.06 -11.48 2.03
N GLY A 124 17.25 -10.17 2.22
CA GLY A 124 18.23 -9.35 1.49
C GLY A 124 17.79 -8.87 0.11
N HIS A 125 16.70 -9.43 -0.44
CA HIS A 125 16.24 -9.05 -1.78
C HIS A 125 15.66 -7.64 -1.83
N SER A 126 16.07 -6.91 -2.85
CA SER A 126 15.66 -5.52 -3.04
C SER A 126 14.71 -5.34 -4.22
N THR A 127 13.82 -4.36 -4.10
CA THR A 127 12.95 -3.91 -5.19
C THR A 127 12.96 -2.40 -5.22
N ASP A 128 13.34 -1.86 -6.37
CA ASP A 128 13.29 -0.44 -6.66
C ASP A 128 11.99 -0.10 -7.37
N VAL A 129 11.52 1.13 -7.17
CA VAL A 129 10.28 1.64 -7.70
C VAL A 129 10.51 3.04 -8.21
N ALA A 130 10.27 3.27 -9.49
CA ALA A 130 10.10 4.59 -10.06
C ALA A 130 8.64 4.76 -10.45
N ARG A 131 8.06 5.93 -10.23
CA ARG A 131 6.66 6.23 -10.56
C ARG A 131 6.49 7.67 -10.95
N GLU A 132 5.69 7.89 -11.98
CA GLU A 132 5.25 9.21 -12.40
C GLU A 132 3.73 9.30 -12.33
N ILE A 133 3.23 10.47 -11.94
CA ILE A 133 1.80 10.75 -11.85
C ILE A 133 1.54 12.12 -12.47
N SER A 134 0.75 12.16 -13.53
CA SER A 134 0.31 13.40 -14.18
C SER A 134 -1.21 13.47 -14.27
N ARG A 135 -1.74 14.69 -14.38
CA ARG A 135 -3.18 14.93 -14.60
C ARG A 135 -3.42 15.03 -16.10
N THR A 136 -4.43 14.33 -16.58
CA THR A 136 -4.87 14.38 -17.98
C THR A 136 -5.87 15.50 -18.21
N GLU A 137 -6.13 15.85 -19.47
CA GLU A 137 -7.05 16.94 -19.85
C GLU A 137 -8.48 16.74 -19.34
N ASP A 138 -8.96 15.49 -19.29
CA ASP A 138 -10.26 15.11 -18.74
C ASP A 138 -10.31 15.12 -17.18
N GLY A 139 -9.20 15.49 -16.53
CA GLY A 139 -9.08 15.52 -15.07
C GLY A 139 -8.78 14.18 -14.41
N SER A 140 -8.65 13.09 -15.18
CA SER A 140 -8.14 11.80 -14.72
C SER A 140 -6.64 11.88 -14.33
N LEU A 141 -6.10 10.80 -13.78
CA LEU A 141 -4.67 10.70 -13.45
C LEU A 141 -4.01 9.61 -14.30
N ALA A 142 -3.00 9.98 -15.08
CA ALA A 142 -2.10 9.03 -15.71
C ALA A 142 -1.00 8.64 -14.71
N VAL A 143 -0.73 7.35 -14.60
CA VAL A 143 0.27 6.80 -13.67
C VAL A 143 1.14 5.79 -14.41
N SER A 144 2.43 6.05 -14.48
CA SER A 144 3.45 5.08 -14.90
C SER A 144 4.20 4.58 -13.66
N SER A 145 4.59 3.32 -13.63
CA SER A 145 5.43 2.78 -12.56
C SER A 145 6.33 1.69 -13.11
N SER A 146 7.61 1.74 -12.79
CA SER A 146 8.57 0.68 -13.04
C SER A 146 9.00 0.06 -11.71
N TYR A 147 9.07 -1.26 -11.66
CA TYR A 147 9.54 -2.03 -10.52
C TYR A 147 10.74 -2.86 -10.96
N GLY A 148 11.93 -2.52 -10.46
CA GLY A 148 13.16 -3.29 -10.69
C GLY A 148 13.44 -4.22 -9.51
N ARG A 149 14.01 -5.40 -9.78
CA ARG A 149 14.49 -6.33 -8.75
C ARG A 149 15.99 -6.55 -8.90
N ASP A 150 16.61 -6.90 -7.79
CA ASP A 150 18.02 -7.29 -7.71
C ASP A 150 18.40 -8.50 -8.58
N ASP A 151 17.42 -9.36 -8.91
CA ASP A 151 17.58 -10.48 -9.84
C ASP A 151 17.43 -10.10 -11.33
N GLY A 152 17.40 -8.79 -11.64
CA GLY A 152 17.27 -8.26 -13.00
C GLY A 152 15.86 -8.33 -13.59
N LYS A 153 14.87 -8.85 -12.85
CA LYS A 153 13.47 -8.84 -13.31
C LYS A 153 12.86 -7.46 -13.13
N SER A 154 12.09 -7.05 -14.13
CA SER A 154 11.32 -5.81 -14.09
C SER A 154 9.83 -6.04 -14.33
N LEU A 155 9.03 -5.08 -13.86
CA LEU A 155 7.61 -4.94 -14.17
C LEU A 155 7.32 -3.46 -14.40
N ASP A 156 6.83 -3.11 -15.58
CA ASP A 156 6.33 -1.79 -15.89
C ASP A 156 4.80 -1.81 -15.90
N VAL A 157 4.19 -0.74 -15.41
CA VAL A 157 2.75 -0.59 -15.28
C VAL A 157 2.37 0.82 -15.72
N ALA A 158 1.47 0.92 -16.69
CA ALA A 158 0.85 2.17 -17.10
C ALA A 158 -0.65 2.09 -16.85
N ARG A 159 -1.25 3.13 -16.28
CA ARG A 159 -2.70 3.17 -16.05
C ARG A 159 -3.26 4.58 -16.01
N THR A 160 -4.54 4.68 -16.30
CA THR A 160 -5.35 5.87 -16.06
C THR A 160 -6.29 5.61 -14.90
N VAL A 161 -6.44 6.57 -13.99
CA VAL A 161 -7.35 6.53 -12.85
C VAL A 161 -8.37 7.64 -12.99
N THR A 162 -9.65 7.27 -13.06
CA THR A 162 -10.76 8.19 -13.23
C THR A 162 -11.62 8.21 -11.98
N LYS A 163 -12.02 9.40 -11.54
CA LYS A 163 -13.01 9.54 -10.45
C LYS A 163 -14.40 9.40 -11.04
N THR A 164 -15.25 8.62 -10.39
CA THR A 164 -16.66 8.45 -10.75
C THR A 164 -17.54 8.85 -9.57
N ASP A 165 -18.85 8.97 -9.79
CA ASP A 165 -19.80 9.25 -8.71
C ASP A 165 -19.77 8.15 -7.64
N GLY A 166 -19.66 6.90 -8.09
CA GLY A 166 -19.53 5.71 -7.25
C GLY A 166 -18.12 5.40 -6.76
N GLY A 167 -17.14 6.31 -6.91
CA GLY A 167 -15.78 6.11 -6.41
C GLY A 167 -14.69 6.34 -7.46
N ARG A 168 -13.94 5.30 -7.81
CA ARG A 168 -12.83 5.37 -8.77
C ARG A 168 -12.76 4.12 -9.63
N THR A 169 -12.40 4.32 -10.90
CA THR A 169 -12.00 3.27 -11.81
C THR A 169 -10.56 3.46 -12.24
N ALA A 170 -9.91 2.37 -12.62
CA ALA A 170 -8.59 2.42 -13.24
C ALA A 170 -8.49 1.35 -14.32
N THR A 171 -7.91 1.70 -15.45
CA THR A 171 -7.57 0.77 -16.54
C THR A 171 -6.12 0.95 -16.90
N GLY A 172 -5.45 -0.13 -17.30
CA GLY A 172 -4.04 -0.08 -17.59
C GLY A 172 -3.49 -1.34 -18.21
N SER A 173 -2.19 -1.27 -18.47
CA SER A 173 -1.39 -2.38 -18.98
C SER A 173 -0.18 -2.60 -18.08
N TYR A 174 0.42 -3.77 -18.24
CA TYR A 174 1.71 -4.09 -17.66
C TYR A 174 2.59 -4.82 -18.65
N SER A 175 3.89 -4.73 -18.46
CA SER A 175 4.91 -5.52 -19.17
C SER A 175 5.97 -6.00 -18.19
N THR A 176 6.54 -7.17 -18.43
CA THR A 176 7.65 -7.70 -17.64
C THR A 176 8.96 -7.61 -18.42
N GLY A 177 10.09 -7.65 -17.72
CA GLY A 177 11.41 -7.73 -18.35
C GLY A 177 11.63 -8.97 -19.24
N SER A 178 10.74 -9.96 -19.17
CA SER A 178 10.73 -11.13 -20.07
C SER A 178 9.87 -10.94 -21.33
N GLY A 179 9.32 -9.74 -21.56
CA GLY A 179 8.45 -9.42 -22.69
C GLY A 179 6.99 -9.86 -22.54
N ALA A 180 6.59 -10.45 -21.41
CA ALA A 180 5.20 -10.79 -21.17
C ALA A 180 4.41 -9.52 -20.84
N ALA A 181 3.25 -9.32 -21.45
CA ALA A 181 2.42 -8.15 -21.23
C ALA A 181 0.95 -8.53 -21.03
N GLY A 182 0.18 -7.63 -20.44
CA GLY A 182 -1.24 -7.84 -20.21
C GLY A 182 -1.94 -6.55 -19.84
N SER A 183 -3.22 -6.66 -19.51
CA SER A 183 -4.07 -5.54 -19.13
C SER A 183 -4.79 -5.78 -17.82
N PHE A 184 -5.28 -4.71 -17.21
CA PHE A 184 -6.13 -4.81 -16.04
C PHE A 184 -7.14 -3.68 -15.96
N ALA A 185 -8.21 -3.95 -15.23
CA ALA A 185 -9.20 -2.98 -14.82
C ALA A 185 -9.43 -3.09 -13.31
N THR A 186 -9.73 -1.98 -12.66
CA THR A 186 -10.06 -1.92 -11.23
C THR A 186 -11.21 -0.95 -11.03
N SER A 187 -12.14 -1.29 -10.15
CA SER A 187 -13.11 -0.36 -9.59
C SER A 187 -13.01 -0.40 -8.07
N ALA A 188 -13.22 0.74 -7.42
CA ALA A 188 -13.29 0.84 -5.97
C ALA A 188 -14.25 1.95 -5.57
N GLY A 189 -15.15 1.65 -4.64
CA GLY A 189 -16.26 2.55 -4.29
C GLY A 189 -16.86 2.26 -2.93
N PRO A 190 -17.69 3.16 -2.40
CA PRO A 190 -18.57 2.84 -1.28
C PRO A 190 -19.60 1.79 -1.69
N THR A 191 -20.06 1.03 -0.71
CA THR A 191 -21.26 0.18 -0.77
C THR A 191 -22.19 0.60 0.36
N ASP A 192 -23.41 0.07 0.39
CA ASP A 192 -24.39 0.39 1.44
C ASP A 192 -23.85 0.13 2.86
N GLN A 193 -22.99 -0.89 3.01
CA GLN A 193 -22.44 -1.33 4.31
C GLN A 193 -20.94 -1.03 4.47
N GLY A 194 -20.30 -0.38 3.49
CA GLY A 194 -18.88 -0.07 3.58
C GLY A 194 -18.23 0.25 2.24
N ARG A 195 -17.32 -0.61 1.78
CA ARG A 195 -16.51 -0.36 0.57
C ARG A 195 -16.20 -1.66 -0.18
N ALA A 196 -16.29 -1.60 -1.50
CA ALA A 196 -15.87 -2.68 -2.38
C ALA A 196 -14.69 -2.26 -3.27
N ARG A 197 -13.93 -3.28 -3.71
CA ARG A 197 -12.94 -3.18 -4.77
C ARG A 197 -13.01 -4.42 -5.64
N ALA A 198 -13.14 -4.25 -6.94
CA ALA A 198 -12.98 -5.33 -7.91
C ALA A 198 -11.76 -5.08 -8.78
N THR A 199 -11.08 -6.14 -9.20
CA THR A 199 -9.93 -6.07 -10.09
C THR A 199 -9.99 -7.23 -11.06
N THR A 200 -9.82 -6.93 -12.35
CA THR A 200 -9.72 -7.91 -13.43
C THR A 200 -8.35 -7.76 -14.05
N VAL A 201 -7.66 -8.86 -14.30
CA VAL A 201 -6.34 -8.90 -14.96
C VAL A 201 -6.40 -9.90 -16.10
N THR A 202 -6.01 -9.48 -17.30
CA THR A 202 -5.91 -10.33 -18.48
C THR A 202 -4.44 -10.52 -18.82
N GLY A 203 -4.00 -11.78 -18.81
CA GLY A 203 -2.62 -12.17 -19.07
C GLY A 203 -2.24 -12.15 -20.55
N PRO A 204 -0.95 -12.42 -20.87
CA PRO A 204 -0.45 -12.49 -22.24
C PRO A 204 -1.11 -13.61 -23.07
N ASP A 205 -1.64 -14.63 -22.41
CA ASP A 205 -2.38 -15.74 -23.02
C ASP A 205 -3.89 -15.44 -23.20
N GLY A 206 -4.32 -14.20 -22.94
CA GLY A 206 -5.72 -13.78 -22.99
C GLY A 206 -6.57 -14.30 -21.84
N ARG A 207 -6.00 -15.08 -20.91
CA ARG A 207 -6.74 -15.60 -19.76
C ARG A 207 -6.96 -14.51 -18.72
N THR A 208 -8.16 -14.51 -18.14
CA THR A 208 -8.59 -13.47 -17.22
C THR A 208 -8.74 -13.99 -15.80
N TYR A 209 -8.26 -13.20 -14.84
CA TYR A 209 -8.35 -13.44 -13.41
C TYR A 209 -9.09 -12.30 -12.76
N GLN A 210 -9.94 -12.61 -11.79
CA GLN A 210 -10.72 -11.61 -11.07
C GLN A 210 -10.42 -11.71 -9.58
N HIS A 211 -10.42 -10.56 -8.92
CA HIS A 211 -10.29 -10.47 -7.47
C HIS A 211 -11.20 -9.36 -6.95
N ALA A 212 -12.15 -9.75 -6.10
CA ALA A 212 -13.09 -8.86 -5.45
C ALA A 212 -12.82 -8.83 -3.94
N VAL A 213 -12.88 -7.64 -3.34
CA VAL A 213 -12.78 -7.45 -1.89
C VAL A 213 -13.94 -6.57 -1.47
N ASP A 214 -14.69 -7.05 -0.49
CA ASP A 214 -15.74 -6.29 0.17
C ASP A 214 -15.37 -6.07 1.64
N TRP A 215 -15.59 -4.84 2.10
CA TRP A 215 -15.43 -4.43 3.47
C TRP A 215 -16.76 -3.95 4.01
N GLN A 216 -17.27 -4.64 5.01
CA GLN A 216 -18.49 -4.28 5.71
C GLN A 216 -18.15 -3.80 7.12
N ARG A 217 -18.88 -2.80 7.58
CA ARG A 217 -18.84 -2.34 8.98
C ARG A 217 -20.18 -2.57 9.63
N ASP A 218 -20.13 -3.11 10.83
CA ASP A 218 -21.29 -3.32 11.68
C ASP A 218 -20.92 -2.92 13.11
N GLY A 219 -21.39 -1.75 13.54
CA GLY A 219 -21.00 -1.14 14.82
C GLY A 219 -19.47 -1.04 14.98
N ASN A 220 -18.96 -1.70 16.03
CA ASN A 220 -17.52 -1.75 16.36
C ASN A 220 -16.76 -2.89 15.67
N SER A 221 -17.42 -3.61 14.76
CA SER A 221 -16.84 -4.70 13.99
C SER A 221 -16.65 -4.31 12.53
N ALA A 222 -15.62 -4.86 11.91
CA ALA A 222 -15.40 -4.78 10.47
C ALA A 222 -15.10 -6.17 9.93
N THR A 223 -15.77 -6.54 8.83
CA THR A 223 -15.57 -7.80 8.13
C THR A 223 -15.00 -7.52 6.74
N ARG A 224 -14.03 -8.34 6.34
CA ARG A 224 -13.44 -8.32 5.01
C ARG A 224 -13.64 -9.67 4.34
N THR A 225 -14.32 -9.67 3.21
CA THR A 225 -14.45 -10.83 2.33
C THR A 225 -13.61 -10.60 1.08
N ALA A 226 -12.81 -11.58 0.69
CA ALA A 226 -12.02 -11.53 -0.53
C ALA A 226 -12.23 -12.78 -1.36
N THR A 227 -12.66 -12.59 -2.61
CA THR A 227 -12.94 -13.65 -3.58
C THR A 227 -11.95 -13.53 -4.73
N ALA A 228 -11.32 -14.63 -5.11
CA ALA A 228 -10.50 -14.73 -6.32
C ALA A 228 -11.15 -15.74 -7.28
N THR A 229 -11.24 -15.39 -8.55
CA THR A 229 -11.81 -16.24 -9.61
C THR A 229 -10.79 -16.40 -10.72
N GLY A 230 -10.54 -17.64 -11.13
CA GLY A 230 -9.64 -18.00 -12.21
C GLY A 230 -10.32 -17.95 -13.60
N PRO A 231 -9.55 -18.20 -14.67
CA PRO A 231 -10.04 -18.14 -16.04
C PRO A 231 -11.11 -19.18 -16.35
N ASP A 232 -11.14 -20.30 -15.64
CA ASP A 232 -12.12 -21.37 -15.81
C ASP A 232 -13.38 -21.13 -14.94
N GLY A 233 -13.54 -19.96 -14.33
CA GLY A 233 -14.66 -19.62 -13.43
C GLY A 233 -14.53 -20.19 -12.01
N ASN A 234 -13.57 -21.10 -11.77
CA ASN A 234 -13.29 -21.62 -10.43
C ASN A 234 -12.75 -20.53 -9.51
N GLY A 235 -13.28 -20.44 -8.29
CA GLY A 235 -12.87 -19.41 -7.34
C GLY A 235 -12.67 -19.90 -5.90
N ALA A 236 -12.07 -19.04 -5.10
CA ALA A 236 -11.90 -19.24 -3.67
C ALA A 236 -12.23 -17.95 -2.92
N SER A 237 -12.90 -18.08 -1.77
CA SER A 237 -13.24 -16.96 -0.90
C SER A 237 -12.56 -17.10 0.46
N ARG A 238 -12.22 -15.96 1.07
CA ARG A 238 -11.70 -15.87 2.44
C ARG A 238 -12.34 -14.70 3.15
N THR A 239 -12.81 -14.94 4.37
CA THR A 239 -13.42 -13.93 5.22
C THR A 239 -12.62 -13.79 6.51
N GLY A 240 -12.46 -12.56 6.98
CA GLY A 240 -11.88 -12.26 8.28
C GLY A 240 -12.53 -11.03 8.90
N SER A 241 -12.67 -11.05 10.22
CA SER A 241 -13.34 -9.99 10.98
C SER A 241 -12.45 -9.46 12.09
N VAL A 242 -12.65 -8.19 12.44
CA VAL A 242 -11.99 -7.51 13.56
C VAL A 242 -13.07 -6.79 14.35
N THR A 243 -13.08 -6.98 15.66
CA THR A 243 -13.93 -6.24 16.61
C THR A 243 -13.04 -5.39 17.50
N VAL A 244 -13.45 -4.14 17.72
CA VAL A 244 -12.79 -3.25 18.67
C VAL A 244 -13.61 -3.26 19.95
N GLU A 245 -13.03 -3.77 21.03
CA GLU A 245 -13.60 -3.64 22.36
C GLU A 245 -13.36 -2.22 22.87
N THR A 246 -14.43 -1.54 23.28
CA THR A 246 -14.35 -0.26 23.99
C THR A 246 -14.30 -0.57 25.49
N PRO A 247 -13.35 -0.02 26.24
CA PRO A 247 -13.31 -0.17 27.70
C PRO A 247 -14.51 0.49 28.40
#